data_AF-A0A7Y2EPP8-F1
#
_entry.id   AF-A0A7Y2EPP8-F1
#
_cell.length_a   1.000
_cell.length_b   1.000
_cell.length_c   1.000
_cell.angle_alpha   90.00
_cell.angle_beta   90.00
_cell.angle_gamma   90.00
#
_symmetry.space_group_name_H-M   'P 1'
#
loop_
_entity.id
_entity.type
_entity.pdbx_description
1 polymer ?
#
loop_
_entity_poly.entity_id
_entity_poly.type
_entity_poly.pdbx_seq_one_letter_code
_entity_poly.pdbx_strand_id
1 'polypeptide(L)'
;EVDALKAELSEKLLTLHDEKRDQPVIKTMYDGAVVYQGNANNDAPDMLVGYYSGYRASWQTTLGAVPKRLVEINRNKWSGDHCVAVDQVPGVLFTSFKLDKQNYSIEELASMVLED
;
A
#
# COMPACT_ATOMS: atom_id res chain seq x y z
N GLU A 1 -14.77 17.65 10.15
CA GLU A 1 -15.70 16.70 9.48
C GLU A 1 -14.92 15.65 8.68
N VAL A 2 -14.06 16.07 7.73
CA VAL A 2 -13.22 15.16 6.92
C VAL A 2 -12.41 14.17 7.75
N ASP A 3 -11.67 14.62 8.78
CA ASP A 3 -10.82 13.73 9.58
C ASP A 3 -11.62 12.67 10.34
N ALA A 4 -12.80 13.04 10.85
CA ALA A 4 -13.70 12.11 11.53
C ALA A 4 -14.24 11.05 10.55
N LEU A 5 -14.56 11.45 9.32
CA LEU A 5 -14.98 10.53 8.27
C LEU A 5 -13.84 9.59 7.84
N LYS A 6 -12.61 10.10 7.68
CA LYS A 6 -11.43 9.27 7.38
C LYS A 6 -11.19 8.23 8.49
N ALA A 7 -11.36 8.62 9.75
CA ALA A 7 -11.25 7.71 10.88
C ALA A 7 -12.33 6.62 10.86
N GLU A 8 -13.60 6.99 10.64
CA GLU A 8 -14.71 6.04 10.53
C GLU A 8 -14.52 5.06 9.37
N LEU A 9 -14.12 5.55 8.19
CA LEU A 9 -13.83 4.71 7.03
C LEU A 9 -12.67 3.77 7.30
N SER A 10 -11.61 4.25 7.97
CA SER A 10 -10.47 3.42 8.33
C SER A 10 -10.88 2.28 9.26
N GLU A 11 -11.62 2.58 10.32
CA GLU A 11 -12.11 1.60 11.28
C GLU A 11 -12.93 0.51 10.57
N LYS A 12 -13.91 0.90 9.75
CA LYS A 12 -14.80 -0.03 9.03
C LYS A 12 -14.08 -0.85 7.96
N LEU A 13 -13.14 -0.26 7.22
CA LEU A 13 -12.41 -0.98 6.19
C LEU A 13 -11.45 -2.01 6.78
N LEU A 14 -10.81 -1.69 7.91
CA LEU A 14 -9.89 -2.59 8.61
C LEU A 14 -10.59 -3.83 9.20
N THR A 15 -11.92 -3.82 9.37
CA THR A 15 -12.67 -5.02 9.79
C THR A 15 -12.89 -6.04 8.66
N LEU A 16 -12.50 -5.75 7.42
CA LEU A 16 -12.69 -6.68 6.30
C LEU A 16 -11.79 -7.93 6.48
N HIS A 17 -12.44 -9.07 6.66
CA HIS A 17 -11.82 -10.37 6.92
C HIS A 17 -12.16 -11.39 5.83
N ASP A 18 -11.18 -12.18 5.40
CA ASP A 18 -11.39 -13.30 4.48
C ASP A 18 -11.47 -14.61 5.26
N GLU A 19 -12.69 -15.04 5.55
CA GLU A 19 -13.01 -16.27 6.27
C GLU A 19 -12.37 -17.53 5.68
N LYS A 20 -12.06 -17.56 4.37
CA LYS A 20 -11.47 -18.75 3.75
C LYS A 20 -9.99 -18.92 4.08
N ARG A 21 -9.32 -17.81 4.38
CA ARG A 21 -7.88 -17.77 4.70
C ARG A 21 -7.61 -17.44 6.16
N ASP A 22 -8.67 -17.12 6.92
CA ASP A 22 -8.60 -16.67 8.31
C ASP A 22 -7.59 -15.53 8.50
N GLN A 23 -7.70 -14.52 7.64
CA GLN A 23 -6.82 -13.35 7.67
C GLN A 23 -7.54 -12.06 7.27
N PRO A 24 -7.14 -10.90 7.83
CA PRO A 24 -7.61 -9.61 7.35
C PRO A 24 -7.16 -9.33 5.91
N VAL A 25 -7.98 -8.59 5.16
CA VAL A 25 -7.67 -8.22 3.77
C VAL A 25 -6.85 -6.93 3.71
N ILE A 26 -7.26 -5.93 4.49
CA ILE A 26 -6.63 -4.61 4.55
C ILE A 26 -5.75 -4.58 5.80
N LYS A 27 -4.47 -4.25 5.61
CA LYS A 27 -3.49 -4.15 6.68
C LYS A 27 -3.51 -2.79 7.36
N THR A 28 -3.62 -1.75 6.55
CA THR A 28 -3.58 -0.37 7.03
C THR A 28 -4.28 0.55 6.04
N MET A 29 -4.79 1.66 6.56
CA MET A 29 -5.30 2.77 5.78
C MET A 29 -4.36 3.95 5.99
N TYR A 30 -3.80 4.49 4.91
CA TYR A 30 -2.91 5.65 4.97
C TYR A 30 -3.70 6.92 4.72
N ASP A 31 -3.42 7.96 5.50
CA ASP A 31 -3.88 9.31 5.17
C ASP A 31 -2.96 9.92 4.12
N GLY A 32 -3.52 10.26 2.96
CA GLY A 32 -2.79 10.84 1.84
C GLY A 32 -2.07 12.13 2.21
N ALA A 33 -2.67 12.97 3.06
CA ALA A 33 -2.08 14.23 3.50
C ALA A 33 -0.85 14.03 4.42
N VAL A 34 -0.71 12.85 5.02
CA VAL A 34 0.44 12.49 5.86
C VAL A 34 1.55 11.84 5.04
N VAL A 35 1.19 10.91 4.14
CA VAL A 35 2.17 10.10 3.42
C VAL A 35 2.72 10.77 2.16
N TYR A 36 1.91 11.57 1.47
CA TYR A 36 2.37 12.32 0.30
C TYR A 36 2.81 13.71 0.75
N GLN A 37 4.11 13.98 0.59
CA GLN A 37 4.72 15.28 0.89
C GLN A 37 5.35 15.87 -0.38
N GLY A 38 5.31 17.20 -0.50
CA GLY A 38 5.94 17.92 -1.59
C GLY A 38 4.95 18.43 -2.65
N ASN A 39 5.47 18.67 -3.85
CA ASN A 39 4.81 19.54 -4.84
C ASN A 39 3.60 18.92 -5.56
N ALA A 40 3.36 17.61 -5.40
CA ALA A 40 2.27 16.88 -6.08
C ALA A 40 1.09 16.54 -5.16
N ASN A 41 1.04 17.10 -3.95
CA ASN A 41 0.02 16.75 -2.94
C ASN A 41 -1.42 17.06 -3.37
N ASN A 42 -1.63 18.03 -4.29
CA ASN A 42 -2.96 18.38 -4.76
C ASN A 42 -3.60 17.30 -5.64
N ASP A 43 -2.80 16.39 -6.22
CA ASP A 43 -3.28 15.27 -7.04
C ASP A 43 -3.29 13.94 -6.26
N ALA A 44 -2.89 13.96 -4.99
CA ALA A 44 -2.86 12.78 -4.14
C ALA A 44 -4.28 12.37 -3.69
N PRO A 45 -4.55 11.06 -3.52
CA PRO A 45 -5.81 10.62 -2.95
C PRO A 45 -5.91 11.01 -1.47
N ASP A 46 -7.12 11.26 -0.96
CA ASP A 46 -7.35 11.53 0.46
C ASP A 46 -6.89 10.38 1.37
N MET A 47 -7.05 9.15 0.89
CA MET A 47 -6.71 7.93 1.59
C MET A 47 -6.18 6.87 0.62
N LEU A 48 -5.24 6.05 1.09
CA LEU A 48 -4.70 4.92 0.35
C LEU A 48 -4.92 3.61 1.13
N VAL A 49 -5.36 2.57 0.43
CA VAL A 49 -5.56 1.23 1.00
C VAL A 49 -4.25 0.44 0.94
N GLY A 50 -3.73 0.01 2.10
CA GLY A 50 -2.62 -0.92 2.20
C GLY A 50 -3.10 -2.35 2.43
N TYR A 51 -3.08 -3.18 1.40
CA TYR A 51 -3.47 -4.60 1.50
C TYR A 51 -2.40 -5.47 2.20
N TYR A 52 -2.83 -6.57 2.81
CA TYR A 52 -1.92 -7.68 3.16
C TYR A 52 -1.41 -8.40 1.91
N SER A 53 -0.22 -9.03 1.98
CA SER A 53 0.33 -9.81 0.88
C SER A 53 -0.62 -10.94 0.46
N GLY A 54 -0.83 -11.07 -0.86
CA GLY A 54 -1.81 -12.01 -1.44
C GLY A 54 -3.19 -11.40 -1.74
N TYR A 55 -3.45 -10.16 -1.32
CA TYR A 55 -4.63 -9.38 -1.73
C TYR A 55 -4.27 -8.22 -2.65
N ARG A 56 -5.25 -7.79 -3.45
CA ARG A 56 -5.16 -6.66 -4.36
C ARG A 56 -6.55 -6.16 -4.75
N ALA A 57 -6.62 -4.96 -5.30
CA ALA A 57 -7.80 -4.53 -6.03
C ALA A 57 -8.06 -5.48 -7.22
N SER A 58 -9.34 -5.82 -7.44
CA SER A 58 -9.74 -6.70 -8.54
C SER A 58 -9.71 -5.97 -9.88
N TRP A 59 -9.55 -6.72 -10.97
CA TRP A 59 -9.63 -6.17 -12.32
C TRP A 59 -10.98 -5.53 -12.63
N GLN A 60 -12.07 -6.10 -12.09
CA GLN A 60 -13.41 -5.57 -12.27
C GLN A 60 -13.55 -4.20 -11.59
N THR A 61 -13.08 -4.09 -10.35
CA THR A 61 -13.15 -2.83 -9.59
C THR A 61 -12.27 -1.73 -10.19
N THR A 62 -11.12 -2.07 -10.77
CA THR A 62 -10.28 -1.07 -11.48
C THR A 62 -10.94 -0.53 -12.76
N LEU A 63 -11.91 -1.26 -13.32
CA LEU A 63 -12.71 -0.83 -14.47
C LEU A 63 -14.03 -0.15 -14.04
N GLY A 64 -14.23 0.10 -12.75
CA GLY A 64 -15.43 0.75 -12.21
C GLY A 64 -16.61 -0.18 -11.93
N ALA A 65 -16.44 -1.50 -12.03
CA ALA A 65 -17.50 -2.45 -11.69
C ALA A 65 -17.61 -2.66 -10.16
N VAL A 66 -18.82 -2.99 -9.69
CA VAL A 66 -19.11 -3.26 -8.28
C VAL A 66 -19.59 -4.71 -8.13
N PRO A 67 -18.67 -5.69 -8.05
CA PRO A 67 -19.03 -7.10 -7.95
C PRO A 67 -19.73 -7.42 -6.62
N LYS A 68 -20.61 -8.43 -6.63
CA LYS A 68 -21.34 -8.88 -5.42
C LYS A 68 -20.44 -9.51 -4.35
N ARG A 69 -19.32 -10.13 -4.76
CA ARG A 69 -18.35 -10.74 -3.85
C ARG A 69 -17.25 -9.74 -3.56
N LEU A 70 -16.89 -9.59 -2.29
CA LEU A 70 -15.80 -8.71 -1.86
C LEU A 70 -14.41 -9.32 -2.14
N VAL A 71 -14.30 -10.64 -2.09
CA VAL A 71 -13.05 -11.38 -2.33
C VAL A 71 -13.29 -12.51 -3.32
N GLU A 72 -12.36 -12.70 -4.25
CA GLU A 72 -12.35 -13.84 -5.18
C GLU A 72 -10.93 -14.34 -5.45
N ILE A 73 -10.82 -15.61 -5.85
CA ILE A 73 -9.53 -16.23 -6.17
C ILE A 73 -9.12 -15.82 -7.59
N ASN A 74 -8.02 -15.08 -7.70
CA ASN A 74 -7.44 -14.72 -8.98
C ASN A 74 -6.67 -15.92 -9.59
N ARG A 75 -7.29 -16.61 -10.55
CA ARG A 75 -6.68 -17.72 -11.30
C ARG A 75 -6.00 -17.29 -12.60
N ASN A 76 -5.93 -16.00 -12.88
CA ASN A 76 -5.29 -15.49 -14.09
C ASN A 76 -3.76 -15.62 -13.99
N LYS A 77 -3.10 -15.62 -15.15
CA LYS A 77 -1.62 -15.65 -15.22
C LYS A 77 -0.98 -14.41 -14.57
N TRP A 78 -1.68 -13.28 -14.57
CA TRP A 78 -1.29 -12.05 -13.87
C TRP A 78 -1.94 -12.01 -12.49
N SER A 79 -1.41 -12.84 -11.59
CA SER A 79 -1.89 -12.97 -10.21
C SER A 79 -0.98 -12.30 -9.17
N GLY A 80 0.25 -11.93 -9.55
CA GLY A 80 1.15 -11.15 -8.70
C GLY A 80 0.73 -9.68 -8.61
N ASP A 81 1.03 -9.07 -7.47
CA ASP A 81 0.86 -7.64 -7.23
C ASP A 81 1.91 -7.11 -6.26
N HIS A 82 2.10 -5.80 -6.27
CA HIS A 82 3.00 -5.02 -5.44
C HIS A 82 2.34 -3.75 -4.91
N CYS A 83 1.13 -3.42 -5.37
CA CYS A 83 0.29 -2.33 -4.83
C CYS A 83 -0.36 -2.76 -3.50
N VAL A 84 0.48 -3.05 -2.50
CA VAL A 84 0.11 -3.53 -1.16
C VAL A 84 0.70 -2.59 -0.10
N ALA A 85 0.49 -2.87 1.18
CA ALA A 85 1.16 -2.11 2.23
C ALA A 85 2.70 -2.18 2.08
N VAL A 86 3.39 -1.06 2.32
CA VAL A 86 4.84 -0.91 2.03
C VAL A 86 5.69 -1.98 2.72
N ASP A 87 5.32 -2.36 3.94
CA ASP A 87 6.03 -3.38 4.73
C ASP A 87 5.73 -4.82 4.30
N GLN A 88 4.81 -5.03 3.35
CA GLN A 88 4.52 -6.32 2.72
C GLN A 88 5.37 -6.58 1.47
N VAL A 89 6.05 -5.55 0.96
CA VAL A 89 6.88 -5.62 -0.25
C VAL A 89 8.22 -4.89 -0.01
N PRO A 90 9.03 -5.35 0.96
CA PRO A 90 10.30 -4.70 1.25
C PRO A 90 11.27 -4.80 0.07
N GLY A 91 11.94 -3.69 -0.22
CA GLY A 91 13.07 -3.66 -1.15
C GLY A 91 14.33 -4.28 -0.54
N VAL A 92 15.35 -4.45 -1.38
CA VAL A 92 16.69 -4.89 -0.96
C VAL A 92 17.74 -3.92 -1.46
N LEU A 93 18.70 -3.59 -0.61
CA LEU A 93 19.84 -2.74 -0.94
C LEU A 93 21.14 -3.55 -0.78
N PHE A 94 21.92 -3.60 -1.85
CA PHE A 94 23.25 -4.22 -1.86
C PHE A 94 24.29 -3.14 -2.12
N THR A 95 25.33 -3.11 -1.29
CA THR A 95 26.46 -2.19 -1.42
C THR A 95 27.78 -2.93 -1.33
N SER A 96 28.81 -2.37 -1.96
CA SER A 96 30.21 -2.82 -1.84
C SER A 96 30.93 -2.20 -0.64
N PHE A 97 30.26 -1.34 0.11
CA PHE A 97 30.77 -0.64 1.28
C PHE A 97 29.81 -0.79 2.47
N LYS A 98 30.33 -0.52 3.67
CA LYS A 98 29.54 -0.62 4.90
C LYS A 98 28.57 0.56 5.03
N LEU A 99 27.32 0.24 5.33
CA LEU A 99 26.27 1.21 5.63
C LEU A 99 26.38 1.73 7.08
N ASP A 100 26.03 2.99 7.30
CA ASP A 100 26.06 3.63 8.62
C ASP A 100 24.79 3.38 9.44
N LYS A 101 23.68 3.04 8.77
CA LYS A 101 22.42 2.63 9.41
C LYS A 101 21.76 1.46 8.66
N GLN A 102 20.64 1.01 9.20
CA GLN A 102 19.73 0.05 8.57
C GLN A 102 18.49 0.78 8.05
N ASN A 103 17.73 0.18 7.13
CA ASN A 103 16.46 0.68 6.59
C ASN A 103 16.55 2.06 5.89
N TYR A 104 17.23 2.12 4.75
CA TYR A 104 17.24 3.32 3.90
C TYR A 104 15.93 3.47 3.14
N SER A 105 15.48 4.72 2.99
CA SER A 105 14.49 5.07 1.98
C SER A 105 15.15 5.17 0.61
N ILE A 106 14.40 4.87 -0.46
CA ILE A 106 14.86 5.10 -1.83
C ILE A 106 15.20 6.56 -2.11
N GLU A 107 14.58 7.49 -1.38
CA GLU A 107 14.83 8.93 -1.45
C GLU A 107 16.24 9.30 -1.01
N GLU A 108 16.86 8.49 -0.14
CA GLU A 108 18.20 8.73 0.38
C GLU A 108 19.29 8.25 -0.59
N LEU A 109 18.92 7.51 -1.64
CA LEU A 109 19.87 6.92 -2.58
C LEU A 109 20.75 7.97 -3.26
N ALA A 110 20.20 9.16 -3.57
CA ALA A 110 20.95 10.24 -4.19
C ALA A 110 22.12 10.67 -3.30
N SER A 111 21.87 10.93 -2.01
CA SER A 111 22.90 11.31 -1.04
C SER A 111 23.92 10.20 -0.76
N MET A 112 23.60 8.94 -1.07
CA MET A 112 24.53 7.82 -0.91
C MET A 112 25.50 7.67 -2.09
N VAL A 113 25.12 8.12 -3.29
CA VAL A 113 25.87 7.88 -4.54
C VAL A 113 26.55 9.14 -5.06
N LEU A 114 25.96 10.31 -4.82
CA LEU A 114 26.55 11.58 -5.20
C LEU A 114 27.60 11.98 -4.16
N GLU A 115 28.84 12.16 -4.62
CA GLU A 115 29.84 12.93 -3.88
C GLU A 115 29.53 14.43 -4.07
N ASP A 116 29.77 15.24 -3.04
CA ASP A 116 29.74 16.72 -3.16
C ASP A 116 30.73 17.21 -4.25
#